data_AF-S4PPL6-F1
#
_entry.id   AF-S4PPL6-F1
#
_cell.length_a   1.000
_cell.length_b   1.000
_cell.length_c   1.000
_cell.angle_alpha   90.00
_cell.angle_beta   90.00
_cell.angle_gamma   90.00
#
_symmetry.space_group_name_H-M   'P 1'
#
loop_
_entity.id
_entity.type
_entity.pdbx_description
1 polymer ?
#
loop_
_entity_poly.entity_id
_entity_poly.type
_entity_poly.pdbx_seq_one_letter_code
_entity_poly.pdbx_strand_id
1 'polypeptide(L)'
;MNMAEPVLESMNYQVLTAFCHTLRIVRPSVAPGFCYAWLEIVAHRAFINRVLAVTPQQKGWGMYSTLLIDLFKFLDPFLRNTELATPVMMLYKGSLKVLLVLLHDFPEFLCDYHYGFCDEIPPNCIQMRNLILSAFPRNMRLPDPFTPNLKVDLLAEISLAPRAVINYTTIIPA
;
A
#
# COMPACT_ATOMS: atom_id res chain seq x y z
N MET A 1 -22.47 14.78 -18.52
CA MET A 1 -22.16 14.17 -17.20
C MET A 1 -23.13 13.02 -17.02
N ASN A 2 -22.66 11.77 -17.09
CA ASN A 2 -23.50 10.63 -16.75
C ASN A 2 -23.72 10.69 -15.23
N MET A 3 -24.96 10.96 -14.79
CA MET A 3 -25.32 10.76 -13.38
C MET A 3 -24.94 9.33 -13.01
N ALA A 4 -24.26 9.16 -11.87
CA ALA A 4 -24.03 7.84 -11.33
C ALA A 4 -25.38 7.17 -11.07
N GLU A 5 -25.55 5.98 -11.63
CA GLU A 5 -26.81 5.24 -11.52
C GLU A 5 -27.02 4.84 -10.04
N PRO A 6 -28.11 5.28 -9.37
CA PRO A 6 -28.29 5.09 -7.93
C PRO A 6 -28.22 3.62 -7.49
N VAL A 7 -28.66 2.72 -8.37
CA VAL A 7 -28.58 1.27 -8.15
C VAL A 7 -27.12 0.81 -8.04
N LEU A 8 -26.26 1.26 -8.97
CA LEU A 8 -24.83 0.91 -8.97
C LEU A 8 -24.11 1.49 -7.75
N GLU A 9 -24.49 2.68 -7.28
CA GLU A 9 -23.91 3.26 -6.06
C GLU A 9 -24.26 2.44 -4.82
N SER A 10 -25.50 1.95 -4.72
CA SER A 10 -25.93 1.11 -3.60
C SER A 10 -25.20 -0.23 -3.49
N MET A 11 -24.70 -0.73 -4.62
CA MET A 11 -23.96 -2.00 -4.73
C MET A 11 -22.44 -1.80 -4.83
N ASN A 12 -21.96 -0.56 -4.82
CA ASN A 12 -20.57 -0.25 -5.14
C ASN A 12 -19.58 -0.98 -4.21
N TYR A 13 -19.88 -1.07 -2.91
CA TYR A 13 -18.99 -1.77 -1.97
C TYR A 13 -18.90 -3.27 -2.28
N GLN A 14 -20.02 -3.93 -2.54
CA GLN A 14 -20.09 -5.36 -2.87
C GLN A 14 -19.37 -5.65 -4.20
N VAL A 15 -19.53 -4.77 -5.19
CA VAL A 15 -18.80 -4.86 -6.46
C VAL A 15 -17.30 -4.76 -6.22
N LEU A 16 -16.83 -3.75 -5.46
CA LEU A 16 -15.41 -3.61 -5.12
C LEU A 16 -14.87 -4.84 -4.37
N THR A 17 -15.64 -5.39 -3.41
CA THR A 17 -15.27 -6.62 -2.71
C THR A 17 -15.13 -7.80 -3.69
N ALA A 18 -16.06 -7.96 -4.65
CA ALA A 18 -15.97 -9.00 -5.66
C ALA A 18 -14.73 -8.84 -6.56
N PHE A 19 -14.40 -7.61 -6.96
CA PHE A 19 -13.16 -7.32 -7.70
C PHE A 19 -11.91 -7.64 -6.87
N CYS A 20 -11.83 -7.19 -5.61
CA CYS A 20 -10.70 -7.48 -4.73
C CYS A 20 -10.52 -8.99 -4.51
N HIS A 21 -11.61 -9.73 -4.27
CA HIS A 21 -11.56 -11.19 -4.14
C HIS A 21 -11.08 -11.86 -5.43
N THR A 22 -11.61 -11.44 -6.57
CA THR A 22 -11.21 -11.98 -7.88
C THR A 22 -9.72 -11.74 -8.12
N LEU A 23 -9.24 -10.51 -7.93
CA LEU A 23 -7.82 -10.16 -8.08
C LEU A 23 -6.93 -10.96 -7.14
N ARG A 24 -7.38 -11.28 -5.93
CA ARG A 24 -6.63 -12.15 -5.01
C ARG A 24 -6.60 -13.61 -5.47
N ILE A 25 -7.69 -14.13 -6.07
CA ILE A 25 -7.71 -15.48 -6.67
C ILE A 25 -6.70 -15.56 -7.82
N VAL A 26 -6.65 -14.54 -8.68
CA VAL A 26 -5.73 -14.47 -9.84
C VAL A 26 -4.47 -13.66 -9.57
N ARG A 27 -4.00 -13.63 -8.32
CA ARG A 27 -2.79 -12.91 -7.92
C ARG A 27 -1.55 -13.38 -8.69
N PRO A 28 -0.49 -12.57 -8.80
CA PRO A 28 0.68 -12.88 -9.63
C PRO A 28 1.36 -14.22 -9.31
N SER A 29 1.35 -14.68 -8.06
CA SER A 29 1.90 -15.99 -7.69
C SER A 29 1.07 -17.19 -8.17
N VAL A 30 -0.21 -16.99 -8.49
CA VAL A 30 -1.11 -18.01 -9.04
C VAL A 30 -1.16 -17.93 -10.57
N ALA A 31 -1.20 -16.72 -11.13
CA ALA A 31 -1.22 -16.48 -12.57
C ALA A 31 -0.09 -15.54 -13.02
N PRO A 32 1.19 -16.00 -13.07
CA PRO A 32 2.33 -15.13 -13.39
C PRO A 32 2.22 -14.46 -14.75
N GLY A 33 1.64 -15.13 -15.76
CA GLY A 33 1.42 -14.53 -17.09
C GLY A 33 0.44 -13.35 -17.09
N PHE A 34 -0.36 -13.19 -16.04
CA PHE A 34 -1.32 -12.10 -15.88
C PHE A 34 -0.77 -10.93 -15.04
N CYS A 35 0.46 -11.01 -14.51
CA CYS A 35 0.98 -10.07 -13.52
C CYS A 35 0.97 -8.59 -13.96
N TYR A 36 1.22 -8.29 -15.23
CA TYR A 36 1.18 -6.93 -15.75
C TYR A 36 -0.23 -6.35 -15.77
N ALA A 37 -1.17 -7.08 -16.37
CA ALA A 37 -2.57 -6.67 -16.39
C ALA A 37 -3.16 -6.61 -14.98
N TRP A 38 -2.78 -7.55 -14.11
CA TRP A 38 -3.13 -7.52 -12.70
C TRP A 38 -2.68 -6.21 -12.04
N LEU A 39 -1.40 -5.84 -12.23
CA LEU A 39 -0.85 -4.60 -11.68
C LEU A 39 -1.52 -3.36 -12.28
N GLU A 40 -1.86 -3.36 -13.58
CA GLU A 40 -2.59 -2.27 -14.23
C GLU A 40 -3.98 -2.06 -13.59
N ILE A 41 -4.71 -3.13 -13.28
CA ILE A 41 -6.02 -3.04 -12.63
C ILE A 41 -5.87 -2.51 -11.19
N VAL A 42 -4.91 -3.04 -10.42
CA VAL A 42 -4.64 -2.60 -9.05
C VAL A 42 -4.19 -1.13 -9.04
N ALA A 43 -3.37 -0.72 -9.99
CA ALA A 43 -2.87 0.65 -10.16
C ALA A 43 -3.92 1.61 -10.77
N HIS A 44 -5.06 1.11 -11.23
CA HIS A 44 -5.99 1.93 -11.98
C HIS A 44 -6.61 3.01 -11.07
N ARG A 45 -6.47 4.29 -11.47
CA ARG A 45 -6.88 5.46 -10.67
C ARG A 45 -8.31 5.35 -10.13
N ALA A 46 -9.25 4.90 -10.95
CA ALA A 46 -10.65 4.76 -10.52
C ALA A 46 -10.82 3.66 -9.46
N PHE A 47 -10.06 2.57 -9.57
CA PHE A 47 -10.11 1.48 -8.60
C PHE A 47 -9.53 1.94 -7.26
N ILE A 48 -8.32 2.53 -7.27
CA ILE A 48 -7.68 3.09 -6.07
C ILE A 48 -8.61 4.10 -5.38
N ASN A 49 -9.15 5.06 -6.12
CA ASN A 49 -10.00 6.10 -5.54
C ASN A 49 -11.30 5.50 -4.94
N ARG A 50 -11.94 4.55 -5.63
CA ARG A 50 -13.15 3.91 -5.11
C ARG A 50 -12.90 3.09 -3.84
N VAL A 51 -11.78 2.37 -3.78
CA VAL A 51 -11.43 1.51 -2.64
C VAL A 51 -10.90 2.32 -1.45
N LEU A 52 -10.02 3.30 -1.69
CA LEU A 52 -9.33 4.02 -0.61
C LEU A 52 -10.01 5.33 -0.19
N ALA A 53 -10.69 6.04 -1.09
CA ALA A 53 -11.27 7.36 -0.83
C ALA A 53 -12.80 7.33 -0.65
N VAL A 54 -13.51 6.71 -1.59
CA VAL A 54 -14.99 6.77 -1.64
C VAL A 54 -15.63 5.79 -0.66
N THR A 55 -14.99 4.65 -0.41
CA THR A 55 -15.52 3.65 0.51
C THR A 55 -15.49 4.19 1.95
N PRO A 56 -16.65 4.33 2.62
CA PRO A 56 -16.73 4.99 3.91
C PRO A 56 -16.00 4.20 4.99
N GLN A 57 -15.59 4.90 6.05
CA GLN A 57 -14.98 4.31 7.25
C GLN A 57 -13.73 3.46 6.94
N GLN A 58 -13.05 3.73 5.82
CA GLN A 58 -11.83 3.02 5.41
C GLN A 58 -12.04 1.50 5.22
N LYS A 59 -13.28 1.03 5.03
CA LYS A 59 -13.57 -0.41 4.90
C LYS A 59 -12.87 -1.09 3.72
N GLY A 60 -12.47 -0.32 2.71
CA GLY A 60 -11.70 -0.82 1.57
C GLY A 60 -10.21 -1.01 1.83
N TRP A 61 -9.64 -0.38 2.87
CA TRP A 61 -8.19 -0.34 3.08
C TRP A 61 -7.60 -1.74 3.30
N GLY A 62 -8.24 -2.57 4.12
CA GLY A 62 -7.76 -3.94 4.38
C GLY A 62 -7.77 -4.82 3.13
N MET A 63 -8.74 -4.61 2.23
CA MET A 63 -8.79 -5.34 0.96
C MET A 63 -7.64 -4.90 0.05
N TYR A 64 -7.39 -3.59 -0.07
CA TYR A 64 -6.33 -3.07 -0.92
C TYR A 64 -4.93 -3.40 -0.38
N SER A 65 -4.72 -3.34 0.94
CA SER A 65 -3.45 -3.73 1.57
C SER A 65 -3.13 -5.21 1.32
N THR A 66 -4.15 -6.08 1.35
CA THR A 66 -3.99 -7.50 1.00
C THR A 66 -3.50 -7.67 -0.43
N LEU A 67 -4.03 -6.91 -1.41
CA LEU A 67 -3.56 -6.97 -2.79
C LEU A 67 -2.10 -6.51 -2.91
N LEU A 68 -1.72 -5.43 -2.23
CA LEU A 68 -0.32 -4.99 -2.21
C LEU A 68 0.62 -6.01 -1.57
N ILE A 69 0.18 -6.68 -0.49
CA ILE A 69 0.91 -7.78 0.13
C ILE A 69 1.10 -8.93 -0.86
N ASP A 70 0.05 -9.33 -1.61
CA ASP A 70 0.17 -10.37 -2.65
C ASP A 70 1.18 -9.99 -3.75
N LEU A 71 1.24 -8.70 -4.12
CA LEU A 71 2.26 -8.17 -5.05
C LEU A 71 3.67 -8.22 -4.47
N PHE A 72 3.87 -7.76 -3.23
CA PHE A 72 5.19 -7.75 -2.59
C PHE A 72 5.72 -9.17 -2.35
N LYS A 73 4.87 -10.10 -1.91
CA LYS A 73 5.19 -11.53 -1.81
C LYS A 73 5.66 -12.12 -3.13
N PHE A 74 5.00 -11.75 -4.22
CA PHE A 74 5.39 -12.22 -5.55
C PHE A 74 6.75 -11.65 -5.97
N LEU A 75 7.03 -10.39 -5.66
CA LEU A 75 8.28 -9.72 -6.03
C LEU A 75 9.48 -10.12 -5.15
N ASP A 76 9.26 -10.42 -3.87
CA ASP A 76 10.29 -10.72 -2.88
C ASP A 76 11.43 -11.64 -3.36
N PRO A 77 11.17 -12.87 -3.86
CA PRO A 77 12.24 -13.78 -4.27
C PRO A 77 13.09 -13.23 -5.42
N PHE A 78 12.50 -12.42 -6.30
CA PHE A 78 13.23 -11.81 -7.40
C PHE A 78 14.06 -10.62 -6.93
N LEU A 79 13.49 -9.78 -6.06
CA LEU A 79 14.10 -8.55 -5.57
C LEU A 79 15.24 -8.77 -4.57
N ARG A 80 15.36 -9.96 -3.97
CA ARG A 80 16.54 -10.36 -3.17
C ARG A 80 17.81 -10.51 -4.02
N ASN A 81 17.68 -10.74 -5.33
CA ASN A 81 18.82 -10.83 -6.23
C ASN A 81 19.29 -9.44 -6.65
N THR A 82 20.60 -9.26 -6.78
CA THR A 82 21.20 -8.00 -7.24
C THR A 82 20.95 -7.72 -8.72
N GLU A 83 20.74 -8.78 -9.51
CA GLU A 83 20.45 -8.69 -10.93
C GLU A 83 18.98 -9.03 -11.20
N LEU A 84 18.27 -8.10 -11.83
CA LEU A 84 16.86 -8.26 -12.18
C LEU A 84 16.72 -8.45 -13.68
N ALA A 85 16.03 -9.51 -14.09
CA ALA A 85 15.61 -9.67 -15.47
C ALA A 85 14.70 -8.50 -15.90
N THR A 86 14.76 -8.11 -17.17
CA THR A 86 13.99 -6.99 -17.73
C THR A 86 12.50 -7.02 -17.36
N PRO A 87 11.78 -8.16 -17.42
CA PRO A 87 10.37 -8.20 -17.04
C PRO A 87 10.14 -7.85 -15.55
N VAL A 88 11.00 -8.36 -14.66
CA VAL A 88 10.90 -8.06 -13.23
C VAL A 88 11.19 -6.58 -12.97
N MET A 89 12.18 -6.01 -13.66
CA MET A 89 12.50 -4.59 -13.57
C MET A 89 11.31 -3.71 -14.00
N MET A 90 10.54 -4.11 -15.01
CA MET A 90 9.33 -3.39 -15.43
C MET A 90 8.24 -3.44 -14.37
N LEU A 91 7.98 -4.62 -13.77
CA LEU A 91 7.04 -4.77 -12.66
C LEU A 91 7.46 -3.98 -11.42
N TYR A 92 8.75 -3.99 -11.09
CA TYR A 92 9.31 -3.20 -9.99
C TYR A 92 9.06 -1.70 -10.20
N LYS A 93 9.35 -1.18 -11.41
CA LYS A 93 9.06 0.23 -11.75
C LYS A 93 7.57 0.55 -11.69
N GLY A 94 6.70 -0.36 -12.12
CA GLY A 94 5.25 -0.21 -11.96
C GLY A 94 4.83 -0.13 -10.50
N SER A 95 5.40 -1.00 -9.66
CA SER A 95 5.14 -1.04 -8.21
C SER A 95 5.58 0.24 -7.51
N LEU A 96 6.75 0.79 -7.88
CA LEU A 96 7.21 2.09 -7.40
C LEU A 96 6.25 3.23 -7.76
N LYS A 97 5.70 3.23 -8.97
CA LYS A 97 4.72 4.25 -9.38
C LYS A 97 3.44 4.15 -8.56
N VAL A 98 2.96 2.94 -8.28
CA VAL A 98 1.81 2.74 -7.39
C VAL A 98 2.13 3.27 -5.99
N LEU A 99 3.27 2.90 -5.41
CA LEU A 99 3.70 3.39 -4.10
C LEU A 99 3.83 4.92 -4.04
N LEU A 100 4.34 5.56 -5.11
CA LEU A 100 4.42 7.03 -5.20
C LEU A 100 3.04 7.69 -5.21
N VAL A 101 2.08 7.14 -5.96
CA VAL A 101 0.69 7.62 -5.97
C VAL A 101 0.08 7.47 -4.58
N LEU A 102 0.28 6.32 -3.92
CA LEU A 102 -0.22 6.07 -2.58
C LEU A 102 0.41 7.01 -1.54
N LEU A 103 1.72 7.27 -1.62
CA LEU A 103 2.40 8.20 -0.73
C LEU A 103 1.87 9.63 -0.88
N HIS A 104 1.59 10.07 -2.11
CA HIS A 104 1.09 11.40 -2.38
C HIS A 104 -0.40 11.55 -1.99
N ASP A 105 -1.25 10.63 -2.44
CA ASP A 105 -2.71 10.78 -2.33
C ASP A 105 -3.30 10.15 -1.05
N PHE A 106 -2.63 9.14 -0.48
CA PHE A 106 -3.11 8.30 0.63
C PHE A 106 -2.00 7.96 1.66
N PRO A 107 -1.22 8.94 2.16
CA PRO A 107 -0.11 8.65 3.08
C PRO A 107 -0.57 7.95 4.36
N GLU A 108 -1.75 8.26 4.89
CA GLU A 108 -2.30 7.61 6.08
C GLU A 108 -2.53 6.10 5.90
N PHE A 109 -2.86 5.66 4.68
CA PHE A 109 -2.99 4.24 4.36
C PHE A 109 -1.62 3.54 4.41
N LEU A 110 -0.58 4.15 3.87
CA LEU A 110 0.78 3.61 3.99
C LEU A 110 1.26 3.60 5.44
N CYS A 111 0.91 4.62 6.23
CA CYS A 111 1.21 4.69 7.66
C CYS A 111 0.58 3.52 8.41
N ASP A 112 -0.73 3.29 8.26
CA ASP A 112 -1.45 2.30 9.04
C ASP A 112 -0.97 0.86 8.75
N TYR A 113 -0.56 0.58 7.51
CA TYR A 113 -0.15 -0.75 7.05
C TYR A 113 1.38 -0.92 6.88
N HIS A 114 2.19 0.06 7.31
CA HIS A 114 3.63 0.10 7.07
C HIS A 114 4.35 -1.19 7.51
N TYR A 115 3.94 -1.75 8.66
CA TYR A 115 4.54 -2.94 9.24
C TYR A 115 4.36 -4.16 8.32
N GLY A 116 3.11 -4.44 7.93
CA GLY A 116 2.79 -5.56 7.05
C GLY A 116 3.44 -5.42 5.66
N PHE A 117 3.60 -4.20 5.14
CA PHE A 117 4.33 -4.02 3.89
C PHE A 117 5.83 -4.22 4.04
N CYS A 118 6.43 -3.69 5.12
CA CYS A 118 7.87 -3.82 5.36
C CYS A 118 8.29 -5.25 5.70
N ASP A 119 7.40 -6.08 6.23
CA ASP A 119 7.65 -7.50 6.49
C ASP A 119 7.78 -8.31 5.19
N GLU A 120 7.06 -7.89 4.14
CA GLU A 120 7.00 -8.59 2.85
C GLU A 120 7.98 -8.02 1.80
N ILE A 121 8.57 -6.84 2.05
CA ILE A 121 9.53 -6.20 1.14
C ILE A 121 10.96 -6.51 1.62
N PRO A 122 11.84 -7.08 0.76
CA PRO A 122 13.21 -7.38 1.13
C PRO A 122 13.96 -6.18 1.72
N PRO A 123 14.84 -6.38 2.73
CA PRO A 123 15.61 -5.28 3.33
C PRO A 123 16.48 -4.50 2.34
N ASN A 124 16.95 -5.13 1.26
CA ASN A 124 17.76 -4.49 0.22
C ASN A 124 16.93 -3.60 -0.73
N CYS A 125 15.59 -3.64 -0.68
CA CYS A 125 14.70 -2.77 -1.46
C CYS A 125 14.50 -1.40 -0.80
N ILE A 126 15.61 -0.68 -0.58
CA ILE A 126 15.65 0.58 0.16
C ILE A 126 14.63 1.60 -0.34
N GLN A 127 14.51 1.76 -1.67
CA GLN A 127 13.59 2.75 -2.25
C GLN A 127 12.12 2.43 -1.95
N MET A 128 11.70 1.17 -2.08
CA MET A 128 10.31 0.77 -1.79
C MET A 128 9.99 0.97 -0.31
N ARG A 129 10.91 0.57 0.58
CA ARG A 129 10.73 0.75 2.03
C ARG A 129 10.68 2.22 2.40
N ASN A 130 11.54 3.07 1.81
CA ASN A 130 11.50 4.51 2.05
C ASN A 130 10.18 5.14 1.59
N LEU A 131 9.60 4.73 0.46
CA LEU A 131 8.29 5.25 0.06
C LEU A 131 7.18 4.96 1.08
N ILE A 132 7.24 3.80 1.74
CA ILE A 132 6.28 3.43 2.79
C ILE A 132 6.60 4.16 4.10
N LEU A 133 7.85 4.15 4.53
CA LEU A 133 8.28 4.69 5.83
C LEU A 133 8.38 6.22 5.87
N SER A 134 8.42 6.88 4.70
CA SER A 134 8.30 8.34 4.60
C SER A 134 6.85 8.82 4.64
N ALA A 135 5.86 7.93 4.69
CA ALA A 135 4.47 8.34 4.85
C ALA A 135 4.23 8.84 6.28
N PHE A 136 3.50 9.95 6.41
CA PHE A 136 3.05 10.50 7.69
C PHE A 136 1.67 11.15 7.54
N PRO A 137 0.88 11.30 8.62
CA PRO A 137 -0.45 11.91 8.54
C PRO A 137 -0.42 13.34 7.99
N ARG A 138 -1.34 13.69 7.08
CA ARG A 138 -1.33 15.02 6.40
C ARG A 138 -1.48 16.22 7.33
N ASN A 139 -2.09 16.03 8.50
CA ASN A 139 -2.25 17.06 9.51
C ASN A 139 -1.02 17.23 10.41
N MET A 140 -0.02 16.35 10.30
CA MET A 140 1.24 16.47 11.03
C MET A 140 2.18 17.44 10.33
N ARG A 141 2.90 18.26 11.11
CA ARG A 141 3.97 19.12 10.60
C ARG A 141 5.30 18.60 11.12
N LEU A 142 6.13 18.08 10.22
CA LEU A 142 7.47 17.64 10.57
C LEU A 142 8.39 18.86 10.71
N PRO A 143 9.14 18.99 11.82
CA PRO A 143 10.19 20.01 11.92
C PRO A 143 11.29 19.71 10.89
N ASP A 144 11.96 20.74 10.40
CA ASP A 144 13.13 20.56 9.53
C ASP A 144 14.25 19.84 10.33
N PRO A 145 14.69 18.64 9.91
CA PRO A 145 15.75 17.89 10.59
C PRO A 145 17.08 18.65 10.72
N PHE A 146 17.32 19.67 9.89
CA PHE A 146 18.53 20.48 9.91
C PHE A 146 18.41 21.75 10.76
N THR A 147 17.29 21.95 11.46
CA THR A 147 17.10 23.08 12.39
C THR A 147 18.14 23.01 13.51
N PRO A 148 19.04 24.01 13.66
CA PRO A 148 20.02 24.00 14.74
C PRO A 148 19.34 23.99 16.11
N ASN A 149 19.85 23.16 17.04
CA ASN A 149 19.32 23.01 18.39
C ASN A 149 17.85 22.54 18.46
N LEU A 150 17.36 21.79 17.46
CA LEU A 150 16.06 21.13 17.52
C LEU A 150 15.99 20.20 18.74
N LYS A 151 15.03 20.46 19.64
CA LYS A 151 14.78 19.65 20.84
C LYS A 151 13.66 18.66 20.58
N VAL A 152 14.02 17.47 20.11
CA VAL A 152 13.08 16.40 19.74
C VAL A 152 12.24 15.95 20.95
N ASP A 153 12.83 15.95 22.15
CA ASP A 153 12.21 15.61 23.43
C ASP A 153 11.08 16.57 23.86
N LEU A 154 10.97 17.73 23.22
CA LEU A 154 9.92 18.71 23.48
C LEU A 154 8.76 18.68 22.46
N LEU A 155 8.85 17.85 21.42
CA LEU A 155 7.78 17.70 20.45
C LEU A 155 6.61 16.96 21.11
N ALA A 156 5.40 17.50 21.02
CA ALA A 156 4.23 16.92 21.70
C ALA A 156 3.94 15.49 21.20
N GLU A 157 4.23 15.25 19.92
CA GLU A 157 3.94 14.02 19.21
C GLU A 157 4.78 12.82 19.68
N ILE A 158 5.93 13.02 20.35
CA ILE A 158 6.78 11.89 20.81
C ILE A 158 6.06 11.00 21.83
N SER A 159 5.08 11.56 22.54
CA SER A 159 4.29 10.86 23.55
C SER A 159 3.14 10.06 22.94
N LEU A 160 2.87 10.24 21.64
CA LEU A 160 1.78 9.60 20.93
C LEU A 160 2.28 8.34 20.23
N ALA A 161 1.69 7.20 20.58
CA ALA A 161 1.98 5.96 19.86
C ALA A 161 1.44 6.05 18.41
N PRO A 162 2.19 5.57 17.41
CA PRO A 162 1.70 5.51 16.04
C PRO A 162 0.54 4.52 15.94
N ARG A 163 -0.44 4.84 15.07
CA ARG A 163 -1.44 3.85 14.66
C ARG A 163 -0.76 2.81 13.78
N ALA A 164 -0.98 1.53 14.07
CA ALA A 164 -0.48 0.44 13.25
C ALA A 164 -1.49 -0.73 13.25
N VAL A 165 -1.76 -1.26 12.06
CA VAL A 165 -2.56 -2.48 11.88
C VAL A 165 -1.60 -3.67 11.93
N ILE A 166 -1.30 -4.15 13.14
CA ILE A 166 -0.37 -5.27 13.37
C ILE A 166 -1.12 -6.40 14.05
N ASN A 167 -1.00 -7.62 13.50
CA ASN A 167 -1.52 -8.81 14.16
C ASN A 167 -0.39 -9.58 14.86
N TYR A 168 -0.05 -9.17 16.09
CA TYR A 168 1.01 -9.80 16.87
C TYR A 168 0.77 -11.29 17.16
N THR A 169 -0.50 -11.73 17.18
CA THR A 169 -0.86 -13.12 17.53
C THR A 169 -0.37 -14.15 16.51
N THR A 170 -0.06 -13.74 15.28
CA THR A 170 0.46 -14.66 14.25
C THR A 170 1.98 -14.72 14.19
N ILE A 171 2.69 -13.84 14.91
CA ILE A 171 4.15 -13.67 14.79
C ILE A 171 4.89 -14.31 15.97
N ILE A 172 4.31 -14.26 17.16
CA ILE A 172 4.94 -14.77 18.38
C ILE A 172 4.39 -16.17 18.67
N PRO A 173 5.22 -17.24 18.66
CA PRO A 173 4.79 -18.57 19.10
C PRO A 173 4.34 -18.51 20.57
N ALA A 174 3.27 -19.25 20.89
CA ALA A 174 2.78 -19.39 22.27
C ALA A 174 3.80 -20.05 23.20
#